data_AF-A0A804PDD2-F1
#
_entry.id   AF-A0A804PDD2-F1
#
_cell.length_a   1.000
_cell.length_b   1.000
_cell.length_c   1.000
_cell.angle_alpha   90.00
_cell.angle_beta   90.00
_cell.angle_gamma   90.00
#
_symmetry.space_group_name_H-M   'P 1'
#
loop_
_entity.id
_entity.type
_entity.pdbx_description
1 polymer ?
#
loop_
_entity_poly.entity_id
_entity_poly.type
_entity_poly.pdbx_seq_one_letter_code
_entity_poly.pdbx_strand_id
1 'polypeptide(L)'
;MVRALRLGGHATSAARWFTCRRTAVALCMANLVAALLVARTLYAPDSFAFAPKRGELKYSREQMRWVEESIRIRGAAEPVELIEAVKKLRKAFTREEKTRKGLPLELNQKVSLEILQRLHDLGEEAIEAWRVGKLKDMRSTSFRNLSNFGLSSEDSNEEIIPGPPLPPECNTELHTDYGGTTFALANIRTPFFILNSAYDVYQFHHILAPPSFDPGGHWSRCKSNPGGCSATQIATLQGLRSGMLTSLR
;
A
#
# COMPACT_ATOMS: atom_id res chain seq x y z
N MET A 1 65.39 20.53 66.09
CA MET A 1 65.28 19.09 65.75
C MET A 1 64.14 18.91 64.77
N VAL A 2 64.45 18.79 63.48
CA VAL A 2 63.50 18.46 62.40
C VAL A 2 64.04 17.20 61.76
N ARG A 3 63.25 16.11 61.74
CA ARG A 3 63.56 14.92 60.95
C ARG A 3 62.26 14.31 60.45
N ALA A 4 62.03 14.50 59.15
CA ALA A 4 61.00 13.83 58.39
C ALA A 4 61.32 12.34 58.25
N LEU A 5 60.29 11.50 58.23
CA LEU A 5 60.33 10.14 57.70
C LEU A 5 59.31 10.07 56.56
N ARG A 6 59.82 10.12 55.32
CA ARG A 6 59.15 9.63 54.12
C ARG A 6 59.47 8.14 53.98
N LEU A 7 58.45 7.30 53.88
CA LEU A 7 58.44 5.94 53.30
C LEU A 7 56.99 5.80 52.77
N GLY A 8 56.70 5.76 51.47
CA GLY A 8 57.12 4.73 50.53
C GLY A 8 55.93 3.78 50.30
N GLY A 9 55.05 4.11 49.36
CA GLY A 9 53.81 3.36 49.11
C GLY A 9 53.31 3.49 47.67
N HIS A 10 54.10 3.00 46.71
CA HIS A 10 53.69 2.85 45.30
C HIS A 10 53.92 1.40 44.88
N ALA A 11 52.98 0.49 45.17
CA ALA A 11 53.00 -0.88 44.64
C ALA A 11 51.63 -1.59 44.55
N THR A 12 50.53 -1.02 45.07
CA THR A 12 49.23 -1.71 45.16
C THR A 12 48.20 -1.30 44.10
N SER A 13 48.50 -0.36 43.21
CA SER A 13 47.53 0.18 42.23
C SER A 13 47.26 -0.78 41.05
N ALA A 14 48.26 -1.55 40.59
CA ALA A 14 48.12 -2.39 39.41
C ALA A 14 47.12 -3.56 39.59
N ALA A 15 47.06 -4.16 40.78
CA ALA A 15 46.18 -5.31 41.05
C ALA A 15 44.69 -4.94 41.08
N ARG A 16 44.34 -3.72 41.52
CA ARG A 16 42.95 -3.21 41.48
C ARG A 16 42.48 -2.86 40.07
N TRP A 17 43.40 -2.47 39.19
CA TRP A 17 43.06 -2.13 37.81
C TRP A 17 42.62 -3.35 36.98
N PHE A 18 43.20 -4.52 37.27
CA PHE A 18 42.86 -5.77 36.59
C PHE A 18 41.48 -6.32 36.98
N THR A 19 41.04 -6.13 38.23
CA THR A 19 39.71 -6.59 38.69
C THR A 19 38.58 -5.69 38.20
N CYS A 20 38.78 -4.36 38.19
CA CYS A 20 37.78 -3.40 37.72
C CYS A 20 37.49 -3.54 36.21
N ARG A 21 38.51 -3.88 35.40
CA ARG A 21 38.34 -4.15 33.97
C ARG A 21 37.51 -5.42 33.73
N ARG A 22 37.74 -6.49 34.50
CA ARG A 22 36.96 -7.73 34.40
C ARG A 22 35.49 -7.54 34.77
N THR A 23 35.20 -6.79 35.84
CA THR A 23 33.82 -6.50 36.25
C THR A 23 33.08 -5.63 35.23
N ALA A 24 33.75 -4.63 34.66
CA ALA A 24 33.16 -3.78 33.61
C ALA A 24 32.82 -4.59 32.34
N VAL A 25 33.72 -5.48 31.91
CA VAL A 25 33.46 -6.37 30.76
C VAL A 25 32.28 -7.30 31.03
N ALA A 26 32.16 -7.87 32.23
CA ALA A 26 31.04 -8.73 32.60
C ALA A 26 29.68 -8.00 32.55
N LEU A 27 29.62 -6.76 33.04
CA LEU A 27 28.41 -5.92 32.96
C LEU A 27 28.03 -5.58 31.51
N CYS A 28 29.00 -5.24 30.66
CA CYS A 28 28.75 -5.00 29.24
C CYS A 28 28.22 -6.26 28.53
N MET A 29 28.78 -7.43 28.80
CA MET A 29 28.29 -8.69 28.22
C MET A 29 26.87 -9.02 28.68
N ALA A 30 26.53 -8.78 29.95
CA ALA A 30 25.17 -8.96 30.47
C ALA A 30 24.16 -8.03 29.78
N ASN A 31 24.51 -6.75 29.60
CA ASN A 31 23.66 -5.79 28.87
C ASN A 31 23.49 -6.16 27.39
N LEU A 32 24.54 -6.68 26.76
CA LEU A 32 24.50 -7.12 25.36
C LEU A 32 23.60 -8.35 25.19
N VAL A 33 23.63 -9.29 26.13
CA VAL A 33 22.70 -10.43 26.17
C VAL A 33 21.25 -9.96 26.39
N ALA A 34 21.02 -9.02 27.32
CA ALA A 34 19.69 -8.46 27.56
C ALA A 34 19.13 -7.75 26.30
N ALA A 35 19.94 -6.94 25.62
CA ALA A 35 19.56 -6.28 24.37
C ALA A 35 19.23 -7.30 23.26
N LEU A 36 20.00 -8.38 23.14
CA LEU A 36 19.73 -9.46 22.18
C LEU A 36 18.44 -10.24 22.51
N LEU A 37 18.11 -10.44 23.78
CA LEU A 37 16.85 -11.06 24.19
C LEU A 37 15.66 -10.16 23.87
N VAL A 38 15.74 -8.86 24.17
CA VAL A 38 14.68 -7.89 23.83
C VAL A 38 14.52 -7.78 22.32
N ALA A 39 15.61 -7.68 21.56
CA ALA A 39 15.56 -7.70 20.10
C ALA A 39 14.94 -9.00 19.58
N ARG A 40 15.26 -10.16 20.18
CA ARG A 40 14.57 -11.41 19.86
C ARG A 40 13.09 -11.37 20.20
N THR A 41 12.63 -10.73 21.27
CA THR A 41 11.19 -10.66 21.54
C THR A 41 10.44 -9.69 20.62
N LEU A 42 11.09 -8.62 20.18
CA LEU A 42 10.49 -7.60 19.30
C LEU A 42 10.54 -8.00 17.83
N TYR A 43 11.63 -8.63 17.40
CA TYR A 43 11.86 -9.06 16.03
C TYR A 43 11.80 -10.57 15.86
N ALA A 44 11.41 -11.33 16.89
CA ALA A 44 11.07 -12.74 16.68
C ALA A 44 9.94 -12.78 15.66
N PRO A 45 10.11 -13.55 14.58
CA PRO A 45 9.02 -13.82 13.65
C PRO A 45 7.82 -14.50 14.34
N ASP A 46 7.98 -14.93 15.60
CA ASP A 46 6.93 -15.48 16.43
C ASP A 46 5.95 -14.44 17.03
N SER A 47 6.23 -13.13 16.97
CA SER A 47 5.23 -12.12 17.40
C SER A 47 4.14 -11.84 16.36
N PHE A 48 4.26 -12.39 15.14
CA PHE A 48 3.14 -12.54 14.20
C PHE A 48 2.51 -13.95 14.26
N ALA A 49 2.82 -14.74 15.30
CA ALA A 49 2.27 -16.09 15.45
C ALA A 49 0.88 -16.09 16.09
N PHE A 50 -0.10 -15.57 15.35
CA PHE A 50 -1.45 -16.18 15.34
C PHE A 50 -1.51 -17.31 14.29
N ALA A 51 -0.40 -17.99 14.02
CA ALA A 51 -0.41 -19.19 13.23
C ALA A 51 -1.20 -20.26 14.02
N PRO A 52 -2.37 -20.70 13.53
CA PRO A 52 -3.13 -21.74 14.20
C PRO A 52 -2.25 -22.97 14.35
N LYS A 53 -2.36 -23.67 15.49
CA LYS A 53 -1.65 -24.92 15.72
C LYS A 53 -1.79 -25.79 14.49
N ARG A 54 -0.67 -26.43 14.10
CA ARG A 54 -0.40 -27.22 12.88
C ARG A 54 -1.34 -28.42 12.63
N GLY A 55 -2.54 -28.45 13.19
CA GLY A 55 -3.63 -29.34 12.84
C GLY A 55 -4.33 -28.83 11.57
N GLU A 56 -3.78 -29.25 10.42
CA GLU A 56 -4.52 -29.57 9.20
C GLU A 56 -5.79 -28.73 8.92
N LEU A 57 -5.62 -27.48 8.51
CA LEU A 57 -6.71 -26.68 7.92
C LEU A 57 -6.98 -27.20 6.49
N LYS A 58 -7.50 -28.42 6.39
CA LYS A 58 -8.00 -29.01 5.15
C LYS A 58 -9.34 -28.35 4.83
N TYR A 59 -9.33 -27.44 3.85
CA TYR A 59 -10.57 -26.94 3.27
C TYR A 59 -11.41 -28.13 2.77
N SER A 60 -12.71 -28.12 3.06
CA SER A 60 -13.61 -29.14 2.53
C SER A 60 -13.65 -29.04 1.00
N ARG A 61 -13.97 -30.14 0.34
CA ARG A 61 -14.14 -30.16 -1.13
C ARG A 61 -15.18 -29.13 -1.60
N GLU A 62 -16.20 -28.88 -0.79
CA GLU A 62 -17.25 -27.89 -1.07
C GLU A 62 -16.72 -26.46 -0.95
N GLN A 63 -15.89 -26.18 0.05
CA GLN A 63 -15.28 -24.86 0.21
C GLN A 63 -14.35 -24.54 -0.98
N MET A 64 -13.56 -25.51 -1.44
CA MET A 64 -12.73 -25.33 -2.63
C MET A 64 -13.58 -25.08 -3.88
N ARG A 65 -14.70 -25.81 -4.03
CA ARG A 65 -15.66 -25.59 -5.13
C ARG A 65 -16.21 -24.17 -5.12
N TRP A 66 -16.56 -23.61 -3.97
CA TRP A 66 -17.04 -22.21 -3.88
C TRP A 66 -15.97 -21.19 -4.24
N VAL A 67 -14.72 -21.43 -3.84
CA VAL A 67 -13.60 -20.58 -4.23
C VAL A 67 -13.40 -20.61 -5.75
N GLU A 68 -13.36 -21.80 -6.35
CA GLU A 68 -13.26 -21.97 -7.81
C GLU A 68 -14.42 -21.30 -8.55
N GLU A 69 -15.65 -21.47 -8.08
CA GLU A 69 -16.83 -20.87 -8.69
C GLU A 69 -16.82 -19.35 -8.61
N SER A 70 -16.40 -18.79 -7.47
CA SER A 70 -16.27 -17.34 -7.32
C SER A 70 -15.26 -16.75 -8.30
N ILE A 71 -14.14 -17.46 -8.55
CA ILE A 71 -13.12 -17.06 -9.51
C ILE A 71 -13.70 -17.11 -10.94
N ARG A 72 -14.45 -18.16 -11.26
CA ARG A 72 -15.13 -18.30 -12.56
C ARG A 72 -16.09 -17.15 -12.83
N ILE A 73 -16.97 -16.84 -11.88
CA ILE A 73 -17.96 -15.74 -12.00
C ILE A 73 -17.25 -14.42 -12.24
N ARG A 74 -16.19 -14.14 -11.48
CA ARG A 74 -15.41 -12.90 -11.62
C ARG A 74 -14.68 -12.81 -12.96
N GLY A 75 -14.11 -13.91 -13.43
CA GLY A 75 -13.47 -13.97 -14.74
C GLY A 75 -14.48 -13.77 -15.88
N ALA A 76 -15.69 -14.31 -15.74
CA ALA A 76 -16.78 -14.08 -16.69
C ALA A 76 -17.30 -12.63 -16.66
N ALA A 77 -17.22 -11.96 -15.52
CA ALA A 77 -17.58 -10.55 -15.35
C ALA A 77 -16.43 -9.59 -15.67
N GLU A 78 -15.25 -10.07 -16.09
CA GLU A 78 -14.13 -9.21 -16.44
C GLU A 78 -14.48 -8.41 -17.71
N PRO A 79 -14.42 -7.07 -17.70
CA PRO A 79 -14.79 -6.25 -18.85
C PRO A 79 -13.64 -6.23 -19.87
N VAL A 80 -13.36 -7.37 -20.51
CA VAL A 80 -12.21 -7.58 -21.42
C VAL A 80 -12.19 -6.57 -22.56
N GLU A 81 -13.36 -6.24 -23.13
CA GLU A 81 -13.48 -5.25 -24.20
C GLU A 81 -13.08 -3.85 -23.75
N LEU A 82 -13.50 -3.44 -22.55
CA LEU A 82 -13.15 -2.15 -21.96
C LEU A 82 -11.65 -2.09 -21.66
N ILE A 83 -11.08 -3.16 -21.09
CA ILE A 83 -9.65 -3.25 -20.80
C ILE A 83 -8.83 -3.12 -22.09
N GLU A 84 -9.23 -3.80 -23.17
CA GLU A 84 -8.54 -3.71 -24.47
C GLU A 84 -8.74 -2.34 -25.14
N ALA A 85 -9.93 -1.72 -25.00
CA ALA A 85 -10.18 -0.36 -25.48
C ALA A 85 -9.31 0.67 -24.74
N VAL A 86 -9.21 0.60 -23.42
CA VAL A 86 -8.35 1.45 -22.59
C VAL A 86 -6.88 1.26 -22.98
N LYS A 87 -6.46 0.01 -23.23
CA LYS A 87 -5.10 -0.30 -23.69
C LYS A 87 -4.80 0.30 -25.07
N LYS A 88 -5.75 0.27 -26.01
CA LYS A 88 -5.65 0.93 -27.32
C LYS A 88 -5.56 2.45 -27.18
N LEU A 89 -6.40 3.06 -26.34
CA LEU A 89 -6.37 4.50 -26.06
C LEU A 89 -5.02 4.92 -25.47
N ARG A 90 -4.51 4.19 -24.47
CA ARG A 90 -3.19 4.48 -23.88
C ARG A 90 -2.05 4.43 -24.91
N LYS A 91 -2.11 3.48 -25.85
CA LYS A 91 -1.15 3.41 -26.97
C LYS A 91 -1.30 4.62 -27.93
N ALA A 92 -2.52 5.08 -28.18
CA ALA A 92 -2.77 6.26 -29.00
C ALA A 92 -2.22 7.53 -28.34
N PHE A 93 -2.52 7.76 -27.05
CA PHE A 93 -2.01 8.91 -26.31
C PHE A 93 -0.48 8.94 -26.22
N THR A 94 0.17 7.81 -25.94
CA THR A 94 1.65 7.73 -25.90
C THR A 94 2.29 7.97 -27.27
N ARG A 95 1.62 7.64 -28.38
CA ARG A 95 2.08 7.96 -29.75
C ARG A 95 1.91 9.45 -30.05
N GLU A 96 0.79 10.03 -29.66
CA GLU A 96 0.52 11.47 -29.84
C GLU A 96 1.50 12.32 -29.03
N GLU A 97 1.77 11.94 -27.78
CA GLU A 97 2.76 12.58 -26.91
C GLU A 97 4.17 12.57 -27.51
N LYS A 98 4.60 11.43 -28.08
CA LYS A 98 5.91 11.34 -28.78
C LYS A 98 5.96 12.18 -30.07
N THR A 99 4.84 12.34 -30.75
CA THR A 99 4.75 13.12 -32.00
C THR A 99 4.78 14.62 -31.70
N ARG A 100 4.25 15.01 -30.53
CA ARG A 100 4.30 16.38 -30.04
C ARG A 100 5.73 16.70 -29.60
N LYS A 101 6.53 17.28 -30.51
CA LYS A 101 7.81 17.89 -30.14
C LYS A 101 7.54 18.92 -29.04
N GLY A 102 7.98 18.63 -27.83
CA GLY A 102 7.88 19.56 -26.71
C GLY A 102 8.53 20.88 -27.08
N LEU A 103 7.90 21.99 -26.68
CA LEU A 103 8.55 23.29 -26.75
C LEU A 103 9.84 23.27 -25.90
N PRO A 104 10.92 23.96 -26.31
CA PRO A 104 12.08 24.19 -25.44
C PRO A 104 11.62 24.72 -24.08
N LEU A 105 12.27 24.28 -22.99
CA LEU A 105 11.84 24.61 -21.62
C LEU A 105 11.65 26.11 -21.40
N GLU A 106 12.58 26.93 -21.92
CA GLU A 106 12.52 28.40 -21.91
C GLU A 106 11.25 28.95 -22.58
N LEU A 107 10.85 28.37 -23.71
CA LEU A 107 9.66 28.80 -24.43
C LEU A 107 8.39 28.37 -23.71
N ASN A 108 8.37 27.17 -23.11
CA ASN A 108 7.26 26.73 -22.25
C ASN A 108 7.07 27.65 -21.04
N GLN A 109 8.16 28.06 -20.39
CA GLN A 109 8.10 28.96 -19.25
C GLN A 109 7.57 30.34 -19.65
N LYS A 110 8.11 30.93 -20.73
CA LYS A 110 7.66 32.23 -21.23
C LYS A 110 6.19 32.23 -21.62
N VAL A 111 5.76 31.22 -22.39
CA VAL A 111 4.36 31.06 -22.80
C VAL A 111 3.45 30.84 -21.60
N SER A 112 3.88 30.04 -20.62
CA SER A 112 3.09 29.80 -19.40
C SER A 112 2.88 31.09 -18.60
N LEU A 113 3.93 31.92 -18.46
CA LEU A 113 3.83 33.20 -17.77
C LEU A 113 2.92 34.19 -18.51
N GLU A 114 3.04 34.30 -19.83
CA GLU A 114 2.14 35.14 -20.64
C GLU A 114 0.68 34.68 -20.56
N ILE A 115 0.43 33.36 -20.52
CA ILE A 115 -0.92 32.80 -20.31
C ILE A 115 -1.44 33.15 -18.92
N LEU A 116 -0.63 32.98 -17.87
CA LEU A 116 -1.04 33.32 -16.50
C LEU A 116 -1.39 34.79 -16.36
N GLN A 117 -0.60 35.68 -16.98
CA GLN A 117 -0.86 37.11 -16.96
C GLN A 117 -2.17 37.45 -17.68
N ARG A 118 -2.42 36.86 -18.86
CA ARG A 118 -3.69 37.03 -19.58
C ARG A 118 -4.89 36.46 -18.82
N LEU A 119 -4.72 35.32 -18.13
CA LEU A 119 -5.78 34.75 -17.31
C LEU A 119 -6.10 35.68 -16.13
N HIS A 120 -5.08 36.22 -15.47
CA HIS A 120 -5.26 37.20 -14.39
C HIS A 120 -6.06 38.43 -14.86
N ASP A 121 -5.80 38.93 -16.07
CA ASP A 121 -6.52 40.09 -16.63
C ASP A 121 -7.98 39.79 -17.01
N LEU A 122 -8.35 38.53 -17.23
CA LEU A 122 -9.70 38.14 -17.69
C LEU A 122 -10.73 38.06 -16.56
N GLY A 123 -10.32 38.13 -15.29
CA GLY A 123 -11.20 38.00 -14.14
C GLY A 123 -11.67 36.55 -13.92
N GLU A 124 -11.97 36.20 -12.66
CA GLU A 124 -12.25 34.83 -12.24
C GLU A 124 -13.45 34.19 -12.96
N GLU A 125 -14.50 34.99 -13.21
CA GLU A 125 -15.72 34.53 -13.89
C GLU A 125 -15.48 34.11 -15.36
N ALA A 126 -14.65 34.86 -16.10
CA ALA A 126 -14.33 34.51 -17.48
C ALA A 126 -13.46 33.25 -17.57
N ILE A 127 -12.55 33.06 -16.61
CA ILE A 127 -11.74 31.83 -16.51
C ILE A 127 -12.64 30.63 -16.26
N GLU A 128 -13.61 30.75 -15.35
CA GLU A 128 -14.52 29.64 -15.04
C GLU A 128 -15.44 29.33 -16.22
N ALA A 129 -15.99 30.35 -16.90
CA ALA A 129 -16.76 30.15 -18.13
C ALA A 129 -15.94 29.46 -19.22
N TRP A 130 -14.68 29.85 -19.41
CA TRP A 130 -13.77 29.21 -20.35
C TRP A 130 -13.48 27.74 -19.97
N ARG A 131 -13.26 27.46 -18.68
CA ARG A 131 -13.03 26.11 -18.16
C ARG A 131 -14.24 25.22 -18.43
N VAL A 132 -15.45 25.67 -18.08
CA VAL A 132 -16.69 24.93 -18.29
C VAL A 132 -16.91 24.67 -19.80
N GLY A 133 -16.68 25.68 -20.64
CA GLY A 133 -16.72 25.53 -22.10
C GLY A 133 -15.73 24.49 -22.62
N LYS A 134 -14.48 24.52 -22.16
CA LYS A 134 -13.45 23.54 -22.55
C LYS A 134 -13.75 22.12 -22.10
N LEU A 135 -14.29 21.96 -20.89
CA LEU A 135 -14.75 20.65 -20.40
C LEU A 135 -15.88 20.10 -21.27
N LYS A 136 -16.82 20.95 -21.70
CA LYS A 136 -17.90 20.58 -22.61
C LYS A 136 -17.39 20.17 -24.00
N ASP A 137 -16.44 20.92 -24.54
CA ASP A 137 -15.78 20.59 -25.82
C ASP A 137 -15.07 19.23 -25.72
N MET A 138 -14.23 19.02 -24.71
CA MET A 138 -13.51 17.77 -24.49
C MET A 138 -14.45 16.59 -24.31
N ARG A 139 -15.55 16.78 -23.56
CA ARG A 139 -16.61 15.78 -23.40
C ARG A 139 -17.22 15.42 -24.75
N SER A 140 -17.57 16.40 -25.59
CA SER A 140 -18.13 16.17 -26.93
C SER A 140 -17.15 15.45 -27.87
N THR A 141 -15.86 15.79 -27.83
CA THR A 141 -14.81 15.12 -28.61
C THR A 141 -14.60 13.68 -28.12
N SER A 142 -14.60 13.45 -26.81
CA SER A 142 -14.51 12.11 -26.22
C SER A 142 -15.68 11.23 -26.65
N PHE A 143 -16.90 11.76 -26.64
CA PHE A 143 -18.09 11.06 -27.14
C PHE A 143 -17.97 10.69 -28.63
N ARG A 144 -17.51 11.61 -29.49
CA ARG A 144 -17.24 11.32 -30.92
C ARG A 144 -16.16 10.26 -31.13
N ASN A 145 -15.12 10.26 -30.30
CA ASN A 145 -14.07 9.26 -30.39
C ASN A 145 -14.58 7.89 -29.93
N LEU A 146 -15.38 7.83 -28.87
CA LEU A 146 -16.01 6.59 -28.38
C LEU A 146 -16.94 5.96 -29.42
N SER A 147 -17.75 6.78 -30.13
CA SER A 147 -18.59 6.29 -31.23
C SER A 147 -17.78 5.72 -32.39
N ASN A 148 -16.60 6.28 -32.68
CA ASN A 148 -15.69 5.76 -33.72
C ASN A 148 -15.05 4.41 -33.33
N PHE A 149 -15.02 4.05 -32.04
CA PHE A 149 -14.49 2.78 -31.54
C PHE A 149 -15.53 1.65 -31.42
N GLY A 150 -16.78 1.87 -31.88
CA GLY A 150 -17.82 0.84 -31.89
C GLY A 150 -18.43 0.54 -30.51
N LEU A 151 -18.19 1.40 -29.51
CA LEU A 151 -18.88 1.34 -28.23
C LEU A 151 -20.24 2.03 -28.40
N SER A 152 -21.29 1.24 -28.63
CA SER A 152 -22.68 1.73 -28.63
C SER A 152 -23.04 2.19 -27.21
N SER A 153 -23.46 3.45 -27.08
CA SER A 153 -23.67 4.13 -25.82
C SER A 153 -25.14 4.20 -25.41
N GLU A 154 -25.88 3.10 -25.59
CA GLU A 154 -27.31 3.05 -25.26
C GLU A 154 -27.61 3.17 -23.74
N ASP A 155 -26.57 3.17 -22.88
CA ASP A 155 -26.69 3.36 -21.41
C ASP A 155 -26.05 4.67 -20.88
N SER A 156 -25.65 5.63 -21.72
CA SER A 156 -24.72 6.71 -21.30
C SER A 156 -25.33 8.02 -20.76
N ASN A 157 -26.61 8.01 -20.33
CA ASN A 157 -27.17 9.12 -19.53
C ASN A 157 -26.82 9.02 -18.03
N GLU A 158 -25.95 8.10 -17.62
CA GLU A 158 -25.33 8.16 -16.30
C GLU A 158 -24.35 9.37 -16.27
N GLU A 159 -24.86 10.52 -15.84
CA GLU A 159 -24.04 11.56 -15.26
C GLU A 159 -23.14 10.89 -14.20
N ILE A 160 -21.82 10.93 -14.39
CA ILE A 160 -20.88 10.54 -13.34
C ILE A 160 -21.03 11.57 -12.23
N ILE A 161 -22.01 11.34 -11.36
CA ILE A 161 -22.22 12.11 -10.15
C ILE A 161 -21.04 11.75 -9.25
N PRO A 162 -20.08 12.67 -8.99
CA PRO A 162 -19.04 12.40 -8.02
C PRO A 162 -19.73 11.97 -6.72
N GLY A 163 -19.27 10.86 -6.13
CA GLY A 163 -19.82 10.39 -4.87
C GLY A 163 -19.81 11.53 -3.84
N PRO A 164 -20.80 11.58 -2.93
CA PRO A 164 -20.77 12.53 -1.83
C PRO A 164 -19.40 12.50 -1.14
N PRO A 165 -18.85 13.67 -0.75
CA PRO A 165 -17.61 13.68 0.04
C PRO A 165 -17.81 12.82 1.28
N LEU A 166 -16.77 12.11 1.69
CA LEU A 166 -16.82 11.30 2.91
C LEU A 166 -17.19 12.21 4.10
N PRO A 167 -18.06 11.74 5.01
CA PRO A 167 -18.28 12.43 6.28
C PRO A 167 -16.94 12.73 6.96
N PRO A 168 -16.77 13.89 7.62
CA PRO A 168 -15.51 14.27 8.25
C PRO A 168 -14.94 13.20 9.20
N GLU A 169 -15.82 12.43 9.83
CA GLU A 169 -15.48 11.33 10.73
C GLU A 169 -14.81 10.16 10.00
N CYS A 170 -15.04 10.01 8.71
CA CYS A 170 -14.43 8.98 7.86
C CYS A 170 -13.16 9.46 7.16
N ASN A 171 -12.76 10.72 7.34
CA ASN A 171 -11.48 11.20 6.82
C ASN A 171 -10.39 10.52 7.64
N THR A 172 -9.58 9.68 6.96
CA THR A 172 -8.38 9.12 7.58
C THR A 172 -7.53 10.27 8.08
N GLU A 173 -7.31 10.35 9.40
CA GLU A 173 -6.15 11.08 9.89
C GLU A 173 -4.92 10.56 9.13
N LEU A 174 -3.94 11.42 8.89
CA LEU A 174 -2.74 11.15 8.12
C LEU A 174 -1.80 10.15 8.85
N HIS A 175 -2.34 9.06 9.38
CA HIS A 175 -1.58 7.96 9.92
C HIS A 175 -1.23 7.02 8.78
N THR A 176 0.04 7.10 8.42
CA THR A 176 0.70 6.32 7.38
C THR A 176 0.89 4.88 7.84
N ASP A 177 0.00 3.96 7.50
CA ASP A 177 0.45 2.59 7.19
C ASP A 177 -0.55 1.76 6.37
N TYR A 178 -1.86 1.77 6.63
CA TYR A 178 -2.82 1.06 5.78
C TYR A 178 -4.16 1.78 5.72
N GLY A 179 -4.67 2.00 4.49
CA GLY A 179 -5.84 2.83 4.20
C GLY A 179 -7.09 2.48 4.99
N GLY A 180 -7.27 3.13 6.14
CA GLY A 180 -8.50 3.74 6.65
C GLY A 180 -9.75 2.91 6.91
N THR A 181 -9.85 1.67 6.44
CA THR A 181 -11.14 0.97 6.45
C THR A 181 -11.62 0.69 7.86
N THR A 182 -10.75 0.28 8.79
CA THR A 182 -11.14 0.01 10.18
C THR A 182 -11.60 1.28 10.91
N PHE A 183 -10.91 2.40 10.68
CA PHE A 183 -11.26 3.70 11.28
C PHE A 183 -12.56 4.26 10.71
N ALA A 184 -12.77 4.15 9.40
CA ALA A 184 -14.01 4.62 8.78
C ALA A 184 -15.21 3.79 9.22
N LEU A 185 -15.07 2.45 9.30
CA LEU A 185 -16.16 1.55 9.68
C LEU A 185 -16.71 1.84 11.09
N ALA A 186 -15.85 2.21 12.05
CA ALA A 186 -16.26 2.55 13.41
C ALA A 186 -17.13 3.82 13.48
N ASN A 187 -17.04 4.71 12.48
CA ASN A 187 -17.72 6.01 12.48
C ASN A 187 -19.01 6.01 11.62
N ILE A 188 -19.31 4.93 10.90
CA ILE A 188 -20.52 4.81 10.09
C ILE A 188 -21.71 4.47 11.01
N ARG A 189 -22.69 5.39 11.10
CA ARG A 189 -23.90 5.22 11.92
C ARG A 189 -24.95 4.31 11.29
N THR A 190 -24.99 4.23 9.96
CA THR A 190 -25.99 3.43 9.22
C THR A 190 -25.63 1.95 9.32
N PRO A 191 -26.56 1.04 9.65
CA PRO A 191 -26.27 -0.39 9.66
C PRO A 191 -25.78 -0.87 8.29
N PHE A 192 -24.70 -1.64 8.26
CA PHE A 192 -24.13 -2.23 7.04
C PHE A 192 -23.71 -3.68 7.27
N PHE A 193 -23.59 -4.44 6.18
CA PHE A 193 -23.04 -5.79 6.16
C PHE A 193 -21.75 -5.80 5.35
N ILE A 194 -20.67 -6.34 5.92
CA ILE A 194 -19.41 -6.52 5.21
C ILE A 194 -19.43 -7.88 4.53
N LEU A 195 -19.43 -7.88 3.19
CA LEU A 195 -19.17 -9.08 2.40
C LEU A 195 -17.74 -9.01 1.88
N ASN A 196 -16.86 -9.84 2.44
CA ASN A 196 -15.51 -10.02 1.93
C ASN A 196 -15.22 -11.51 1.78
N SER A 197 -14.57 -11.92 0.70
CA SER A 197 -14.05 -13.29 0.61
C SER A 197 -12.94 -13.47 1.64
N ALA A 198 -12.66 -14.72 2.03
CA ALA A 198 -11.57 -15.02 2.97
C ALA A 198 -10.23 -14.38 2.52
N TYR A 199 -10.06 -14.28 1.20
CA TYR A 199 -9.01 -13.55 0.52
C TYR A 199 -9.67 -12.80 -0.63
N ASP A 200 -9.63 -11.47 -0.64
CA ASP A 200 -10.03 -10.72 -1.83
C ASP A 200 -9.02 -11.00 -2.95
N VAL A 201 -9.48 -11.50 -4.09
CA VAL A 201 -8.59 -11.91 -5.18
C VAL A 201 -7.85 -10.69 -5.76
N TYR A 202 -8.43 -9.49 -5.77
CA TYR A 202 -7.70 -8.32 -6.25
C TYR A 202 -6.53 -8.00 -5.31
N GLN A 203 -6.78 -7.94 -4.00
CA GLN A 203 -5.75 -7.78 -2.98
C GLN A 203 -4.72 -8.91 -3.03
N PHE A 204 -5.14 -10.15 -3.23
CA PHE A 204 -4.27 -11.32 -3.28
C PHE A 204 -3.34 -11.31 -4.51
N HIS A 205 -3.83 -10.89 -5.67
CA HIS A 205 -3.02 -10.85 -6.89
C HIS A 205 -2.12 -9.61 -6.98
N HIS A 206 -2.55 -8.46 -6.44
CA HIS A 206 -1.90 -7.16 -6.68
C HIS A 206 -1.26 -6.53 -5.45
N ILE A 207 -1.76 -6.82 -4.24
CA ILE A 207 -1.28 -6.21 -2.99
C ILE A 207 -0.40 -7.18 -2.19
N LEU A 208 -0.74 -8.47 -2.16
CA LEU A 208 0.04 -9.48 -1.45
C LEU A 208 1.43 -9.66 -2.08
N ALA A 209 2.47 -9.63 -1.23
CA ALA A 209 3.86 -9.90 -1.62
C ALA A 209 4.26 -9.20 -2.92
N PRO A 210 4.30 -7.86 -2.93
CA PRO A 210 4.72 -7.10 -4.11
C PRO A 210 6.17 -7.49 -4.49
N PRO A 211 6.59 -7.30 -5.76
CA PRO A 211 7.92 -7.72 -6.22
C PRO A 211 9.08 -7.20 -5.36
N SER A 212 8.92 -6.05 -4.70
CA SER A 212 9.88 -5.48 -3.76
C SER A 212 10.07 -6.29 -2.47
N PHE A 213 9.03 -6.99 -2.01
CA PHE A 213 9.05 -7.83 -0.79
C PHE A 213 9.19 -9.32 -1.09
N ASP A 214 9.09 -9.75 -2.35
CA ASP A 214 9.32 -11.12 -2.79
C ASP A 214 10.30 -11.18 -3.98
N PRO A 215 11.57 -10.75 -3.77
CA PRO A 215 12.57 -10.75 -4.84
C PRO A 215 12.91 -12.17 -5.34
N GLY A 216 12.73 -13.19 -4.49
CA GLY A 216 12.91 -14.60 -4.84
C GLY A 216 11.73 -15.22 -5.59
N GLY A 217 10.61 -14.50 -5.73
CA GLY A 217 9.40 -15.00 -6.40
C GLY A 217 8.75 -16.19 -5.70
N HIS A 218 8.94 -16.37 -4.39
CA HIS A 218 8.39 -17.48 -3.62
C HIS A 218 6.86 -17.48 -3.61
N TRP A 219 6.24 -16.30 -3.70
CA TRP A 219 4.79 -16.13 -3.73
C TRP A 219 4.20 -16.18 -5.13
N SER A 220 5.01 -16.13 -6.19
CA SER A 220 4.53 -16.08 -7.58
C SER A 220 3.53 -17.20 -7.92
N ARG A 221 3.87 -18.45 -7.59
CA ARG A 221 3.01 -19.63 -7.78
C ARG A 221 1.72 -19.57 -6.97
N CYS A 222 1.83 -19.11 -5.72
CA CYS A 222 0.69 -18.99 -4.81
C CYS A 222 -0.27 -17.89 -5.28
N LYS A 223 0.25 -16.77 -5.79
CA LYS A 223 -0.54 -15.66 -6.35
C LYS A 223 -1.29 -16.06 -7.61
N SER A 224 -0.66 -16.79 -8.52
CA SER A 224 -1.31 -17.22 -9.76
C SER A 224 -2.32 -18.35 -9.56
N ASN A 225 -2.08 -19.22 -8.59
CA ASN A 225 -2.98 -20.30 -8.23
C ASN A 225 -2.97 -20.49 -6.70
N PRO A 226 -4.04 -20.08 -5.98
CA PRO A 226 -4.15 -20.28 -4.54
C PRO A 226 -4.01 -21.75 -4.09
N GLY A 227 -4.36 -22.71 -4.96
CA GLY A 227 -4.14 -24.15 -4.71
C GLY A 227 -2.67 -24.58 -4.76
N GLY A 228 -1.77 -23.73 -5.27
CA GLY A 228 -0.34 -23.95 -5.35
C GLY A 228 0.46 -23.43 -4.15
N CYS A 229 -0.21 -22.84 -3.15
CA CYS A 229 0.43 -22.29 -1.96
C CYS A 229 0.97 -23.41 -1.05
N SER A 230 2.18 -23.22 -0.51
CA SER A 230 2.72 -24.10 0.52
C SER A 230 1.97 -23.96 1.84
N ALA A 231 2.08 -24.94 2.74
CA ALA A 231 1.45 -24.89 4.05
C ALA A 231 1.85 -23.63 4.86
N THR A 232 3.10 -23.16 4.71
CA THR A 232 3.58 -21.94 5.38
C THR A 232 2.95 -20.66 4.82
N GLN A 233 2.75 -20.61 3.50
CA GLN A 233 2.07 -19.49 2.84
C GLN A 233 0.60 -19.45 3.25
N ILE A 234 -0.08 -20.60 3.25
CA ILE A 234 -1.47 -20.70 3.72
C ILE A 234 -1.57 -20.24 5.18
N ALA A 235 -0.65 -20.67 6.06
CA ALA A 235 -0.65 -20.22 7.45
C ALA A 235 -0.49 -18.70 7.58
N THR A 236 0.37 -18.09 6.75
CA THR A 236 0.55 -16.63 6.71
C THR A 236 -0.74 -15.92 6.27
N LEU A 237 -1.40 -16.42 5.23
CA LEU A 237 -2.67 -15.88 4.74
C LEU A 237 -3.79 -15.98 5.79
N GLN A 238 -3.87 -17.10 6.50
CA GLN A 238 -4.83 -17.26 7.60
C GLN A 238 -4.52 -16.30 8.75
N GLY A 239 -3.24 -16.02 9.02
CA GLY A 239 -2.81 -15.01 9.98
C GLY A 239 -3.33 -13.62 9.61
N LEU A 240 -3.15 -13.20 8.34
CA LEU A 240 -3.67 -11.94 7.83
C LEU A 240 -5.20 -11.85 7.95
N ARG A 241 -5.91 -12.91 7.55
CA ARG A 241 -7.36 -13.00 7.70
C ARG A 241 -7.80 -12.87 9.15
N SER A 242 -7.10 -13.54 10.06
CA SER A 242 -7.42 -13.48 11.50
C SER A 242 -7.18 -12.08 12.07
N GLY A 243 -6.14 -11.38 11.62
CA GLY A 243 -5.88 -9.98 11.96
C GLY A 243 -6.98 -9.05 11.47
N MET A 244 -7.42 -9.20 10.21
CA MET A 244 -8.56 -8.46 9.67
C MET A 244 -9.83 -8.71 10.48
N LEU A 245 -10.19 -9.98 10.73
CA LEU A 245 -11.39 -10.32 11.51
C LEU A 245 -11.33 -9.79 12.94
N THR A 246 -10.14 -9.74 13.54
CA THR A 246 -9.95 -9.17 14.88
C THR A 246 -10.10 -7.66 14.88
N SER A 247 -9.71 -6.98 13.79
CA SER A 247 -9.88 -5.53 13.63
C SER A 247 -11.32 -5.12 13.29
N LEU A 248 -12.18 -6.08 12.94
CA LEU A 248 -13.61 -5.89 12.65
C LEU A 248 -14.53 -6.25 13.83
N ARG A 249 -13.97 -6.73 14.94
CA ARG A 249 -14.72 -6.97 16.19
C ARG A 249 -14.77 -5.70 17.01
#